data_AF-A0A9P6D935-F1
#
_entry.id   AF-A0A9P6D935-F1
#
_cell.length_a   1.000
_cell.length_b   1.000
_cell.length_c   1.000
_cell.angle_alpha   90.00
_cell.angle_beta   90.00
_cell.angle_gamma   90.00
#
_symmetry.space_group_name_H-M   'P 1'
#
loop_
_entity.id
_entity.type
_entity.pdbx_description
1 polymer ?
#
loop_
_entity_poly.entity_id
_entity_poly.type
_entity_poly.pdbx_seq_one_letter_code
_entity_poly.pdbx_strand_id
1 'polypeptide(L)'
;MGPSAVSSKFAAPHRQLAPTTSTCQRKPLHSQSSYDKPRTYHHFDNVLLIVFFSHARYGANLDYYKEVYSEYFPNMVFIGPASREDAGFSHSYDLMVDSYQSDEDLSDPNFYKMAGRMAHHMLYTAMKEHNCYDGYLWAPFDTLLNIPRLQLFDQTKFWYYSPWGKFVPNPQVKADENGGKHAPPARISPDPALNVTASWQGWAKDWWYIQNSDPHVGSVVCMEAFNKVPEAMRSRMASFTNGKTRLVGGSADTVYIPGRHRDNFMDILALFLETNCFLEIAVPTTIHLVVPPNEDILYLDHWWIWEPPFNATYVRQRWEEGYEVDTFHTFHWGEKDESGVWRGNHDHVADIQHLQKESAMRQGIHLD
;
A
#
# COMPACT_ATOMS: atom_id res chain seq x y z
N MET A 1 -64.67 -47.10 11.86
CA MET A 1 -64.57 -46.66 10.45
C MET A 1 -63.53 -45.56 10.40
N GLY A 2 -62.44 -45.77 9.64
CA GLY A 2 -61.49 -44.78 9.10
C GLY A 2 -60.67 -43.91 10.06
N PRO A 3 -59.33 -44.10 10.19
CA PRO A 3 -58.45 -43.09 10.73
C PRO A 3 -58.10 -42.01 9.68
N SER A 4 -58.00 -40.76 10.15
CA SER A 4 -57.67 -39.54 9.40
C SER A 4 -56.39 -39.65 8.56
N ALA A 5 -56.50 -39.23 7.30
CA ALA A 5 -55.39 -38.97 6.40
C ALA A 5 -54.77 -37.59 6.67
N VAL A 6 -53.45 -37.56 6.81
CA VAL A 6 -52.61 -36.35 6.88
C VAL A 6 -52.51 -35.75 5.48
N SER A 7 -52.90 -34.49 5.32
CA SER A 7 -52.77 -33.71 4.08
C SER A 7 -51.46 -32.93 4.09
N SER A 8 -50.46 -33.38 3.33
CA SER A 8 -49.31 -32.59 2.94
C SER A 8 -49.64 -31.75 1.70
N LYS A 9 -49.55 -30.42 1.78
CA LYS A 9 -49.48 -29.55 0.60
C LYS A 9 -48.61 -28.32 0.85
N PHE A 10 -47.85 -28.00 -0.19
CA PHE A 10 -47.06 -26.79 -0.46
C PHE A 10 -45.59 -26.77 0.01
N ALA A 11 -44.75 -27.55 -0.68
CA ALA A 11 -43.38 -27.15 -0.95
C ALA A 11 -43.36 -26.38 -2.29
N ALA A 12 -42.96 -25.11 -2.26
CA ALA A 12 -42.69 -24.32 -3.46
C ALA A 12 -41.36 -24.78 -4.09
N PRO A 13 -41.21 -24.77 -5.43
CA PRO A 13 -39.98 -25.19 -6.07
C PRO A 13 -38.86 -24.18 -5.76
N HIS A 14 -37.77 -24.68 -5.19
CA HIS A 14 -36.52 -23.95 -5.07
C HIS A 14 -36.08 -23.48 -6.46
N ARG A 15 -36.20 -22.18 -6.71
CA ARG A 15 -35.58 -21.51 -7.84
C ARG A 15 -34.08 -21.53 -7.57
N GLN A 16 -33.37 -22.50 -8.14
CA GLN A 16 -31.92 -22.46 -8.23
C GLN A 16 -31.55 -21.18 -8.98
N LEU A 17 -31.10 -20.17 -8.24
CA LEU A 17 -30.38 -19.05 -8.80
C LEU A 17 -29.10 -19.64 -9.37
N ALA A 18 -29.02 -19.74 -10.69
CA ALA A 18 -27.77 -20.02 -11.37
C ALA A 18 -26.75 -18.97 -10.90
N PRO A 19 -25.51 -19.36 -10.55
CA PRO A 19 -24.48 -18.39 -10.24
C PRO A 19 -24.22 -17.58 -11.51
N THR A 20 -24.63 -16.32 -11.51
CA THR A 20 -24.22 -15.35 -12.52
C THR A 20 -22.74 -15.08 -12.30
N THR A 21 -21.88 -15.88 -12.92
CA THR A 21 -20.49 -15.52 -13.16
C THR A 21 -20.49 -14.40 -14.20
N SER A 22 -20.79 -13.17 -13.78
CA SER A 22 -20.33 -12.02 -14.55
C SER A 22 -18.82 -12.01 -14.41
N THR A 23 -18.12 -12.53 -15.41
CA THR A 23 -16.68 -12.33 -15.56
C THR A 23 -16.49 -10.83 -15.73
N CYS A 24 -16.10 -10.18 -14.64
CA CYS A 24 -15.69 -8.80 -14.67
C CYS A 24 -14.60 -8.65 -15.73
N GLN A 25 -14.71 -7.64 -16.61
CA GLN A 25 -13.75 -7.40 -17.68
C GLN A 25 -12.74 -6.34 -17.23
N ARG A 26 -11.44 -6.65 -17.30
CA ARG A 26 -10.38 -5.70 -16.98
C ARG A 26 -10.35 -4.57 -18.02
N LYS A 27 -10.38 -3.34 -17.53
CA LYS A 27 -10.07 -2.16 -18.35
C LYS A 27 -8.61 -2.26 -18.82
N PRO A 28 -8.31 -2.00 -20.11
CA PRO A 28 -6.94 -1.94 -20.57
C PRO A 28 -6.11 -0.94 -19.76
N LEU A 29 -4.88 -1.31 -19.42
CA LEU A 29 -3.94 -0.44 -18.74
C LEU A 29 -3.28 0.51 -19.75
N HIS A 30 -3.01 1.74 -19.31
CA HIS A 30 -2.31 2.73 -20.14
C HIS A 30 -0.86 2.32 -20.39
N SER A 31 -0.19 1.78 -19.38
CA SER A 31 1.17 1.23 -19.53
C SER A 31 1.15 -0.07 -20.31
N GLN A 32 1.90 -0.13 -21.40
CA GLN A 32 2.19 -1.39 -22.07
C GLN A 32 3.05 -2.27 -21.17
N SER A 33 2.82 -3.59 -21.18
CA SER A 33 3.74 -4.55 -20.56
C SER A 33 5.10 -4.42 -21.24
N SER A 34 6.09 -3.92 -20.51
CA SER A 34 7.46 -3.75 -20.99
C SER A 34 8.28 -5.04 -20.99
N TYR A 35 7.69 -6.16 -20.56
CA TYR A 35 8.37 -7.45 -20.52
C TYR A 35 8.24 -8.19 -21.85
N ASP A 36 9.29 -8.09 -22.67
CA ASP A 36 9.33 -8.65 -24.03
C ASP A 36 9.65 -10.16 -24.07
N LYS A 37 9.89 -10.78 -22.91
CA LYS A 37 10.23 -12.21 -22.79
C LYS A 37 9.01 -13.02 -22.30
N PRO A 38 8.94 -14.33 -22.58
CA PRO A 38 7.96 -15.20 -21.93
C PRO A 38 8.14 -15.15 -20.41
N ARG A 39 7.06 -14.88 -19.67
CA ARG A 39 7.05 -14.92 -18.19
C ARG A 39 6.93 -16.36 -17.70
N THR A 40 7.74 -16.70 -16.72
CA THR A 40 7.73 -17.98 -15.98
C THR A 40 7.07 -17.82 -14.61
N TYR A 41 7.12 -16.61 -14.06
CA TYR A 41 6.52 -16.25 -12.78
C TYR A 41 5.07 -15.79 -12.93
N HIS A 42 4.15 -16.36 -12.13
CA HIS A 42 2.71 -16.13 -12.25
C HIS A 42 1.98 -15.81 -10.94
N HIS A 43 2.69 -15.68 -9.82
CA HIS A 43 2.06 -15.56 -8.50
C HIS A 43 1.23 -14.27 -8.34
N PHE A 44 1.56 -13.20 -9.08
CA PHE A 44 0.88 -11.90 -9.01
C PHE A 44 0.09 -11.54 -10.29
N ASP A 45 -0.24 -12.51 -11.14
CA ASP A 45 -0.89 -12.28 -12.44
C ASP A 45 -2.28 -11.64 -12.37
N ASN A 46 -2.95 -11.78 -11.23
CA ASN A 46 -4.26 -11.18 -10.98
C ASN A 46 -4.21 -10.03 -9.96
N VAL A 47 -3.02 -9.59 -9.57
CA VAL A 47 -2.82 -8.43 -8.71
C VAL A 47 -2.53 -7.20 -9.58
N LEU A 48 -3.12 -6.06 -9.23
CA LEU A 48 -2.75 -4.76 -9.79
C LEU A 48 -1.74 -4.10 -8.86
N LEU A 49 -0.53 -3.88 -9.36
CA LEU A 49 0.46 -3.04 -8.68
C LEU A 49 0.19 -1.57 -9.03
N ILE A 50 -0.24 -0.79 -8.04
CA ILE A 50 -0.51 0.64 -8.14
C ILE A 50 0.72 1.38 -7.61
N VAL A 51 1.39 2.10 -8.51
CA VAL A 51 2.60 2.86 -8.22
C VAL A 51 2.30 4.35 -8.33
N PHE A 52 2.44 5.09 -7.22
CA PHE A 52 2.15 6.52 -7.22
C PHE A 52 3.40 7.40 -7.32
N PHE A 53 3.22 8.60 -7.86
CA PHE A 53 4.23 9.64 -7.95
C PHE A 53 3.71 10.92 -7.29
N SER A 54 4.47 11.45 -6.33
CA SER A 54 4.21 12.77 -5.76
C SER A 54 4.68 13.90 -6.69
N HIS A 55 5.75 13.68 -7.48
CA HIS A 55 6.34 14.74 -8.30
C HIS A 55 6.84 14.28 -9.67
N ALA A 56 7.06 15.28 -10.52
CA ALA A 56 7.66 15.17 -11.84
C ALA A 56 9.13 14.70 -11.88
N ARG A 57 9.79 14.60 -10.72
CA ARG A 57 11.25 14.49 -10.60
C ARG A 57 11.83 13.13 -10.99
N TYR A 58 11.01 12.20 -11.47
CA TYR A 58 11.34 10.78 -11.52
C TYR A 58 11.15 10.15 -12.90
N GLY A 59 11.17 10.95 -13.97
CA GLY A 59 11.10 10.44 -15.35
C GLY A 59 12.13 9.34 -15.65
N ALA A 60 13.32 9.41 -15.02
CA ALA A 60 14.31 8.35 -15.12
C ALA A 60 13.90 7.03 -14.43
N ASN A 61 13.11 7.06 -13.35
CA ASN A 61 12.87 5.88 -12.52
C ASN A 61 11.77 4.95 -13.08
N LEU A 62 10.84 5.48 -13.88
CA LEU A 62 9.68 4.73 -14.39
C LEU A 62 10.11 3.50 -15.18
N ASP A 63 11.04 3.67 -16.12
CA ASP A 63 11.46 2.59 -17.01
C ASP A 63 12.23 1.50 -16.25
N TYR A 64 13.08 1.87 -15.28
CA TYR A 64 13.77 0.90 -14.42
C TYR A 64 12.81 0.13 -13.51
N TYR A 65 11.84 0.83 -12.92
CA TYR A 65 10.82 0.19 -12.10
C TYR A 65 10.03 -0.83 -12.92
N LYS A 66 9.62 -0.44 -14.14
CA LYS A 66 8.97 -1.35 -15.10
C LYS A 66 9.87 -2.52 -15.48
N GLU A 67 11.13 -2.27 -15.80
CA GLU A 67 12.10 -3.30 -16.20
C GLU A 67 12.31 -4.35 -15.10
N VAL A 68 12.35 -3.93 -13.83
CA VAL A 68 12.50 -4.85 -12.70
C VAL A 68 11.21 -5.61 -12.39
N TYR A 69 10.06 -4.92 -12.34
CA TYR A 69 8.84 -5.51 -11.79
C TYR A 69 7.88 -6.11 -12.81
N SER A 70 8.04 -5.83 -14.10
CA SER A 70 7.17 -6.37 -15.16
C SER A 70 7.25 -7.89 -15.31
N GLU A 71 8.36 -8.52 -14.90
CA GLU A 71 8.48 -9.97 -14.81
C GLU A 71 7.51 -10.56 -13.77
N TYR A 72 7.26 -9.85 -12.67
CA TYR A 72 6.45 -10.32 -11.56
C TYR A 72 5.00 -9.85 -11.62
N PHE A 73 4.78 -8.61 -12.07
CA PHE A 73 3.47 -7.98 -12.18
C PHE A 73 3.17 -7.60 -13.64
N PRO A 74 2.31 -8.37 -14.34
CA PRO A 74 1.90 -8.00 -15.69
C PRO A 74 0.90 -6.83 -15.69
N ASN A 75 0.32 -6.53 -14.53
CA ASN A 75 -0.63 -5.44 -14.35
C ASN A 75 -0.04 -4.41 -13.40
N MET A 76 0.48 -3.32 -13.99
CA MET A 76 0.95 -2.16 -13.24
C MET A 76 0.17 -0.94 -13.69
N VAL A 77 -0.17 -0.05 -12.76
CA VAL A 77 -0.66 1.28 -13.09
C VAL A 77 0.20 2.30 -12.38
N PHE A 78 0.70 3.24 -13.14
CA PHE A 78 1.45 4.38 -12.64
C PHE A 78 0.47 5.55 -12.55
N ILE A 79 0.39 6.23 -11.40
CA ILE A 79 -0.56 7.33 -11.18
C ILE A 79 0.10 8.55 -10.53
N GLY A 80 -0.30 9.75 -10.97
CA GLY A 80 0.19 11.01 -10.42
C GLY A 80 -0.87 12.11 -10.48
N PRO A 81 -0.63 13.28 -9.86
CA PRO A 81 -1.61 14.35 -9.74
C PRO A 81 -1.82 15.12 -11.05
N ALA A 82 -2.90 15.88 -11.13
CA ALA A 82 -3.19 16.74 -12.27
C ALA A 82 -2.21 17.92 -12.41
N SER A 83 -1.61 18.35 -11.29
CA SER A 83 -0.61 19.43 -11.25
C SER A 83 0.82 18.96 -11.56
N ARG A 84 0.99 17.73 -12.06
CA ARG A 84 2.33 17.20 -12.39
C ARG A 84 3.02 18.07 -13.44
N GLU A 85 4.32 18.31 -13.27
CA GLU A 85 5.12 18.93 -14.32
C GLU A 85 5.52 17.84 -15.34
N ASP A 86 5.08 17.96 -16.59
CA ASP A 86 5.49 17.01 -17.64
C ASP A 86 6.94 17.24 -18.12
N ALA A 87 7.63 18.26 -17.58
CA ALA A 87 8.99 18.66 -17.95
C ALA A 87 10.02 17.60 -17.52
N GLY A 88 10.35 16.69 -18.43
CA GLY A 88 11.36 15.64 -18.23
C GLY A 88 10.87 14.21 -18.48
N PHE A 89 9.58 14.01 -18.76
CA PHE A 89 9.04 12.71 -19.12
C PHE A 89 8.90 12.59 -20.64
N SER A 90 9.88 11.99 -21.31
CA SER A 90 9.72 11.57 -22.71
C SER A 90 8.61 10.53 -22.90
N HIS A 91 8.14 9.90 -21.80
CA HIS A 91 7.17 8.80 -21.77
C HIS A 91 6.00 9.02 -20.79
N SER A 92 5.59 10.26 -20.47
CA SER A 92 4.49 10.55 -19.52
C SER A 92 3.10 10.03 -19.92
N TYR A 93 2.96 9.48 -21.13
CA TYR A 93 1.69 8.98 -21.67
C TYR A 93 1.18 7.70 -21.00
N ASP A 94 2.04 6.97 -20.29
CA ASP A 94 1.66 5.74 -19.56
C ASP A 94 1.15 6.03 -18.13
N LEU A 95 1.15 7.31 -17.72
CA LEU A 95 0.79 7.74 -16.38
C LEU A 95 -0.68 8.13 -16.30
N MET A 96 -1.45 7.40 -15.50
CA MET A 96 -2.80 7.78 -15.12
C MET A 96 -2.77 9.13 -14.39
N VAL A 97 -3.64 10.05 -14.80
CA VAL A 97 -3.78 11.36 -14.16
C VAL A 97 -4.92 11.29 -13.16
N ASP A 98 -4.60 11.50 -11.90
CA ASP A 98 -5.59 11.75 -10.86
C ASP A 98 -6.05 13.21 -10.90
N SER A 99 -7.32 13.49 -10.62
CA SER A 99 -7.86 14.85 -10.70
C SER A 99 -7.37 15.80 -9.59
N TYR A 100 -6.72 15.28 -8.55
CA TYR A 100 -6.22 16.10 -7.44
C TYR A 100 -5.13 17.05 -7.94
N GLN A 101 -5.22 18.31 -7.51
CA GLN A 101 -4.21 19.34 -7.75
C GLN A 101 -3.31 19.40 -6.52
N SER A 102 -2.02 19.11 -6.68
CA SER A 102 -1.06 19.27 -5.58
C SER A 102 -1.10 20.70 -5.08
N ASP A 103 -1.23 20.87 -3.76
CA ASP A 103 -1.08 22.13 -3.06
C ASP A 103 0.38 22.38 -2.66
N GLU A 104 1.32 21.56 -3.12
CA GLU A 104 2.75 21.72 -2.85
C GLU A 104 3.34 22.91 -3.60
N ASP A 105 4.03 23.78 -2.85
CA ASP A 105 4.90 24.80 -3.41
C ASP A 105 6.29 24.21 -3.61
N LEU A 106 6.59 23.80 -4.85
CA LEU A 106 7.90 23.26 -5.23
C LEU A 106 9.06 24.28 -5.08
N SER A 107 8.73 25.57 -4.92
CA SER A 107 9.72 26.63 -4.68
C SER A 107 10.08 26.80 -3.20
N ASP A 108 9.27 26.29 -2.28
CA ASP A 108 9.57 26.25 -0.84
C ASP A 108 10.01 24.84 -0.41
N PRO A 109 11.32 24.60 -0.18
CA PRO A 109 11.82 23.31 0.25
C PRO A 109 11.29 22.86 1.64
N ASN A 110 10.64 23.74 2.41
CA ASN A 110 10.03 23.42 3.70
C ASN A 110 8.53 23.10 3.59
N PHE A 111 7.86 23.49 2.50
CA PHE A 111 6.43 23.25 2.23
C PHE A 111 6.19 21.94 1.45
N TYR A 112 7.22 21.10 1.33
CA TYR A 112 7.26 19.82 0.61
C TYR A 112 6.36 18.70 1.18
N LYS A 113 5.59 18.96 2.25
CA LYS A 113 5.06 17.89 3.12
C LYS A 113 3.59 17.52 2.89
N MET A 114 2.97 18.04 1.82
CA MET A 114 1.54 17.82 1.53
C MET A 114 1.25 16.61 0.63
N ALA A 115 2.28 15.95 0.06
CA ALA A 115 2.19 14.73 -0.75
C ALA A 115 1.27 13.63 -0.18
N GLY A 116 1.27 13.42 1.14
CA GLY A 116 0.48 12.35 1.76
C GLY A 116 -1.03 12.59 1.76
N ARG A 117 -1.52 13.83 1.58
CA ARG A 117 -2.95 14.05 1.27
C ARG A 117 -3.30 13.47 -0.09
N MET A 118 -2.41 13.65 -1.07
CA MET A 118 -2.65 13.29 -2.46
C MET A 118 -2.63 11.78 -2.67
N ALA A 119 -1.72 11.09 -1.99
CA ALA A 119 -1.38 9.70 -2.26
C ALA A 119 -2.60 8.75 -2.12
N HIS A 120 -3.39 8.88 -1.05
CA HIS A 120 -4.57 8.03 -0.88
C HIS A 120 -5.76 8.40 -1.79
N HIS A 121 -5.82 9.62 -2.33
CA HIS A 121 -6.76 9.97 -3.41
C HIS A 121 -6.41 9.22 -4.70
N MET A 122 -5.12 9.13 -5.03
CA MET A 122 -4.65 8.34 -6.18
C MET A 122 -4.94 6.84 -6.00
N LEU A 123 -4.71 6.29 -4.81
CA LEU A 123 -5.09 4.90 -4.50
C LEU A 123 -6.58 4.66 -4.79
N TYR A 124 -7.45 5.56 -4.30
CA TYR A 124 -8.89 5.49 -4.53
C TYR A 124 -9.23 5.55 -6.03
N THR A 125 -8.65 6.49 -6.77
CA THR A 125 -8.88 6.68 -8.21
C THR A 125 -8.43 5.46 -9.01
N ALA A 126 -7.24 4.92 -8.74
CA ALA A 126 -6.74 3.72 -9.42
C ALA A 126 -7.64 2.51 -9.15
N MET A 127 -8.02 2.27 -7.89
CA MET A 127 -8.93 1.17 -7.54
C MET A 127 -10.33 1.37 -8.14
N LYS A 128 -10.81 2.62 -8.25
CA LYS A 128 -12.09 2.97 -8.87
C LYS A 128 -12.13 2.59 -10.35
N GLU A 129 -11.10 2.99 -11.10
CA GLU A 129 -11.02 2.78 -12.55
C GLU A 129 -10.65 1.35 -12.94
N HIS A 130 -9.99 0.61 -12.04
CA HIS A 130 -9.49 -0.74 -12.28
C HIS A 130 -10.08 -1.75 -11.28
N ASN A 131 -11.38 -1.99 -11.36
CA ASN A 131 -12.16 -2.74 -10.36
C ASN A 131 -12.11 -4.28 -10.46
N CYS A 132 -11.15 -4.83 -11.21
CA CYS A 132 -11.25 -6.19 -11.74
C CYS A 132 -10.03 -7.08 -11.49
N TYR A 133 -9.53 -7.03 -10.25
CA TYR A 133 -8.32 -7.71 -9.81
C TYR A 133 -8.57 -8.48 -8.52
N ASP A 134 -7.83 -9.58 -8.33
CA ASP A 134 -7.93 -10.42 -7.12
C ASP A 134 -7.31 -9.73 -5.91
N GLY A 135 -6.43 -8.73 -6.15
CA GLY A 135 -5.95 -7.81 -5.14
C GLY A 135 -5.20 -6.61 -5.73
N TYR A 136 -4.89 -5.69 -4.84
CA TYR A 136 -4.27 -4.41 -5.15
C TYR A 136 -3.05 -4.23 -4.25
N LEU A 137 -1.87 -4.13 -4.84
CA LEU A 137 -0.64 -3.79 -4.12
C LEU A 137 -0.33 -2.32 -4.38
N TRP A 138 -0.28 -1.53 -3.32
CA TRP A 138 0.06 -0.12 -3.34
C TRP A 138 1.50 0.08 -2.89
N ALA A 139 2.27 0.87 -3.65
CA ALA A 139 3.63 1.27 -3.32
C ALA A 139 3.97 2.64 -3.93
N PRO A 140 4.71 3.55 -3.27
CA PRO A 140 5.33 4.67 -3.98
C PRO A 140 6.42 4.16 -4.93
N PHE A 141 6.73 4.99 -5.93
CA PHE A 141 7.79 4.69 -6.91
C PHE A 141 9.18 4.49 -6.26
N ASP A 142 9.44 5.06 -5.08
CA ASP A 142 10.68 4.93 -4.30
C ASP A 142 10.59 3.84 -3.23
N THR A 143 9.73 2.84 -3.42
CA THR A 143 9.73 1.62 -2.61
C THR A 143 10.33 0.45 -3.38
N LEU A 144 11.33 -0.19 -2.78
CA LEU A 144 11.80 -1.51 -3.20
C LEU A 144 10.87 -2.58 -2.62
N LEU A 145 10.26 -3.36 -3.51
CA LEU A 145 9.50 -4.56 -3.20
C LEU A 145 10.40 -5.81 -3.23
N ASN A 146 10.48 -6.57 -2.13
CA ASN A 146 11.14 -7.87 -2.09
C ASN A 146 10.14 -8.96 -2.52
N ILE A 147 10.15 -9.33 -3.81
CA ILE A 147 9.10 -10.16 -4.41
C ILE A 147 9.04 -11.57 -3.83
N PRO A 148 10.16 -12.29 -3.65
CA PRO A 148 10.15 -13.58 -2.98
C PRO A 148 9.54 -13.53 -1.57
N ARG A 149 9.82 -12.46 -0.82
CA ARG A 149 9.20 -12.26 0.51
C ARG A 149 7.70 -12.05 0.41
N LEU A 150 7.25 -11.15 -0.47
CA LEU A 150 5.83 -10.87 -0.66
C LEU A 150 5.02 -12.08 -1.15
N GLN A 151 5.64 -13.00 -1.91
CA GLN A 151 5.00 -14.24 -2.35
C GLN A 151 4.56 -15.16 -1.18
N LEU A 152 5.18 -15.03 -0.01
CA LEU A 152 4.84 -15.85 1.16
C LEU A 152 3.57 -15.36 1.88
N PHE A 153 3.03 -14.21 1.48
CA PHE A 153 1.84 -13.65 2.07
C PHE A 153 0.56 -14.22 1.43
N ASP A 154 -0.44 -14.49 2.25
CA ASP A 154 -1.76 -14.93 1.79
C ASP A 154 -2.49 -13.75 1.14
N GLN A 155 -2.60 -13.77 -0.19
CA GLN A 155 -3.29 -12.77 -1.03
C GLN A 155 -4.80 -12.67 -0.75
N THR A 156 -5.36 -13.56 0.07
CA THR A 156 -6.71 -13.36 0.58
C THR A 156 -6.76 -12.41 1.76
N LYS A 157 -5.64 -11.93 2.33
CA LYS A 157 -5.67 -11.08 3.53
C LYS A 157 -5.09 -9.70 3.27
N PHE A 158 -5.46 -8.72 4.08
CA PHE A 158 -4.80 -7.42 4.06
C PHE A 158 -3.35 -7.56 4.47
N TRP A 159 -2.43 -6.88 3.77
CA TRP A 159 -1.03 -6.78 4.19
C TRP A 159 -0.74 -5.33 4.53
N TYR A 160 -0.26 -5.10 5.75
CA TYR A 160 0.03 -3.77 6.26
C TYR A 160 0.97 -3.90 7.46
N TYR A 161 1.76 -2.88 7.71
CA TYR A 161 2.62 -2.74 8.88
C TYR A 161 1.79 -2.44 10.16
N SER A 162 0.86 -3.34 10.49
CA SER A 162 -0.07 -3.19 11.62
C SER A 162 0.60 -3.56 12.95
N PRO A 163 0.40 -2.77 14.03
CA PRO A 163 0.77 -3.18 15.38
C PRO A 163 0.10 -4.46 15.88
N TRP A 164 -1.02 -4.86 15.26
CA TRP A 164 -1.76 -6.09 15.56
C TRP A 164 -1.66 -7.11 14.41
N GLY A 165 -0.78 -6.86 13.45
CA GLY A 165 -0.58 -7.74 12.31
C GLY A 165 -0.02 -9.09 12.75
N LYS A 166 -0.48 -10.15 12.10
CA LYS A 166 0.07 -11.49 12.26
C LYS A 166 1.35 -11.60 11.44
N PHE A 167 2.44 -11.94 12.10
CA PHE A 167 3.74 -12.13 11.45
C PHE A 167 3.68 -13.23 10.39
N VAL A 168 4.20 -12.94 9.20
CA VAL A 168 4.45 -13.93 8.15
C VAL A 168 5.89 -14.43 8.31
N PRO A 169 6.11 -15.72 8.63
CA PRO A 169 7.45 -16.23 8.90
C PRO A 169 8.46 -15.88 7.81
N ASN A 170 9.64 -15.41 8.24
CA ASN A 170 10.81 -15.25 7.39
C ASN A 170 11.83 -16.32 7.77
N PRO A 171 12.06 -17.35 6.93
CA PRO A 171 13.07 -18.39 7.16
C PRO A 171 14.49 -17.86 7.44
N GLN A 172 14.79 -16.63 7.01
CA GLN A 172 16.10 -16.00 7.19
C GLN A 172 16.25 -15.27 8.53
N VAL A 173 15.16 -15.11 9.28
CA VAL A 173 15.17 -14.41 10.56
C VAL A 173 14.63 -15.35 11.64
N LYS A 174 15.43 -15.59 12.69
CA LYS A 174 15.03 -16.48 13.79
C LYS A 174 13.89 -15.85 14.61
N ALA A 175 12.75 -16.56 14.66
CA ALA A 175 11.47 -16.07 15.19
C ALA A 175 11.48 -15.56 16.65
N ASP A 176 12.49 -15.93 17.43
CA ASP A 176 12.68 -15.62 18.85
C ASP A 176 13.58 -14.39 19.13
N GLU A 177 14.20 -13.79 18.11
CA GLU A 177 15.03 -12.57 18.24
C GLU A 177 14.34 -11.29 17.69
N ASN A 178 13.10 -11.42 17.20
CA ASN A 178 12.45 -10.42 16.33
C ASN A 178 11.97 -9.13 17.00
N GLY A 179 11.86 -9.08 18.33
CA GLY A 179 11.25 -7.93 19.02
C GLY A 179 12.07 -6.63 18.96
N GLY A 180 13.38 -6.72 18.68
CA GLY A 180 14.28 -5.56 18.69
C GLY A 180 15.21 -5.44 17.49
N LYS A 181 15.13 -6.37 16.53
CA LYS A 181 15.96 -6.37 15.32
C LYS A 181 15.30 -5.58 14.19
N HIS A 182 14.00 -5.74 14.01
CA HIS A 182 13.26 -4.99 13.00
C HIS A 182 12.84 -3.62 13.57
N ALA A 183 12.72 -2.61 12.70
CA ALA A 183 12.02 -1.38 13.07
C ALA A 183 10.70 -1.76 13.77
N PRO A 184 10.40 -1.18 14.94
CA PRO A 184 9.20 -1.54 15.68
C PRO A 184 7.97 -0.99 14.95
N PRO A 185 6.84 -1.72 14.93
CA PRO A 185 5.59 -1.22 14.35
C PRO A 185 5.31 0.19 14.87
N ALA A 186 4.95 1.10 13.97
CA ALA A 186 4.54 2.44 14.36
C ALA A 186 3.28 2.32 15.22
N ARG A 187 3.43 2.50 16.53
CA ARG A 187 2.33 2.45 17.49
C ARG A 187 1.72 3.83 17.59
N ILE A 188 0.72 4.11 16.76
CA ILE A 188 0.06 5.41 16.85
C ILE A 188 -1.45 5.27 16.90
N SER A 189 -1.95 5.67 18.06
CA SER A 189 -3.36 5.91 18.37
C SER A 189 -3.42 7.24 19.11
N PRO A 190 -4.15 8.26 18.65
CA PRO A 190 -4.53 9.34 19.54
C PRO A 190 -5.57 8.82 20.54
N ASP A 191 -5.29 8.99 21.83
CA ASP A 191 -6.33 8.92 22.87
C ASP A 191 -7.30 10.10 22.62
N PRO A 192 -8.62 9.87 22.50
CA PRO A 192 -9.59 10.93 22.25
C PRO A 192 -9.66 12.00 23.35
N ALA A 193 -9.10 11.73 24.54
CA ALA A 193 -8.97 12.72 25.61
C ALA A 193 -7.74 13.62 25.47
N LEU A 194 -6.79 13.30 24.58
CA LEU A 194 -5.59 14.09 24.36
C LEU A 194 -5.84 15.17 23.30
N ASN A 195 -5.62 16.43 23.66
CA ASN A 195 -5.52 17.50 22.68
C ASN A 195 -4.15 17.44 21.98
N VAL A 196 -4.04 16.56 20.98
CA VAL A 196 -2.81 16.29 20.23
C VAL A 196 -2.38 17.44 19.31
N THR A 197 -3.21 18.47 19.14
CA THR A 197 -2.84 19.71 18.43
C THR A 197 -2.21 20.76 19.36
N ALA A 198 -2.39 20.66 20.67
CA ALA A 198 -1.91 21.67 21.62
C ALA A 198 -0.37 21.77 21.70
N SER A 199 0.33 20.67 21.38
CA SER A 199 1.80 20.60 21.34
C SER A 199 2.37 20.73 19.93
N TRP A 200 1.57 21.04 18.92
CA TRP A 200 2.06 21.15 17.54
C TRP A 200 3.03 22.34 17.41
N GLN A 201 4.26 22.05 16.99
CA GLN A 201 5.34 23.03 16.81
C GLN A 201 5.80 23.12 15.34
N GLY A 202 4.98 22.63 14.40
CA GLY A 202 5.37 22.46 13.00
C GLY A 202 6.02 21.11 12.71
N TRP A 203 6.44 20.90 11.46
CA TRP A 203 6.92 19.61 10.98
C TRP A 203 8.42 19.42 11.28
N ALA A 204 8.78 18.51 12.19
CA ALA A 204 10.17 18.15 12.52
C ALA A 204 10.72 17.00 11.63
N LYS A 205 11.89 16.42 11.97
CA LYS A 205 12.41 15.21 11.30
C LYS A 205 11.45 14.02 11.45
N ASP A 206 10.74 13.95 12.57
CA ASP A 206 9.75 12.91 12.88
C ASP A 206 8.33 13.34 12.52
N TRP A 207 8.16 14.02 11.38
CA TRP A 207 6.88 14.62 11.01
C TRP A 207 5.75 13.61 10.77
N TRP A 208 6.10 12.37 10.42
CA TRP A 208 5.21 11.22 10.32
C TRP A 208 4.78 10.68 11.71
N TYR A 209 5.45 11.13 12.78
CA TYR A 209 5.09 10.82 14.16
C TYR A 209 3.90 11.68 14.58
N ILE A 210 2.70 11.17 14.27
CA ILE A 210 1.35 11.73 14.50
C ILE A 210 1.10 12.25 15.94
N GLN A 211 2.00 12.04 16.90
CA GLN A 211 1.90 12.62 18.26
C GLN A 211 1.82 14.16 18.26
N ASN A 212 2.30 14.84 17.21
CA ASN A 212 2.07 16.27 17.00
C ASN A 212 1.18 16.47 15.76
N SER A 213 -0.06 16.00 15.84
CA SER A 213 -1.01 16.02 14.74
C SER A 213 -1.19 17.45 14.21
N ASP A 214 -0.72 17.71 12.99
CA ASP A 214 -0.96 18.99 12.30
C ASP A 214 -2.47 19.29 12.30
N PRO A 215 -2.91 20.48 12.75
CA PRO A 215 -4.33 20.79 12.85
C PRO A 215 -5.06 20.84 11.49
N HIS A 216 -4.33 20.85 10.37
CA HIS A 216 -4.88 20.92 9.03
C HIS A 216 -4.98 19.55 8.33
N VAL A 217 -4.23 18.53 8.77
CA VAL A 217 -4.20 17.20 8.11
C VAL A 217 -4.24 16.00 9.04
N GLY A 218 -3.95 16.23 10.32
CA GLY A 218 -3.76 15.19 11.31
C GLY A 218 -5.06 14.64 11.88
N SER A 219 -4.95 14.04 13.06
CA SER A 219 -6.04 13.29 13.70
C SER A 219 -7.35 14.07 13.88
N VAL A 220 -7.31 15.39 14.15
CA VAL A 220 -8.52 16.22 14.30
C VAL A 220 -9.34 16.22 13.01
N VAL A 221 -8.68 16.45 11.87
CA VAL A 221 -9.29 16.45 10.54
C VAL A 221 -9.77 15.05 10.15
N CYS A 222 -8.97 14.03 10.44
CA CYS A 222 -9.34 12.64 10.19
C CYS A 222 -10.53 12.18 11.05
N MET A 223 -10.75 12.77 12.22
CA MET A 223 -11.85 12.41 13.12
C MET A 223 -13.22 12.74 12.53
N GLU A 224 -13.32 13.81 11.73
CA GLU A 224 -14.55 14.18 11.04
C GLU A 224 -15.02 13.06 10.09
N ALA A 225 -14.09 12.51 9.32
CA ALA A 225 -14.33 11.35 8.45
C ALA A 225 -14.67 10.11 9.28
N PHE A 226 -13.87 9.82 10.31
CA PHE A 226 -14.09 8.66 11.18
C PHE A 226 -15.50 8.66 11.78
N ASN A 227 -16.01 9.81 12.25
CA ASN A 227 -17.33 9.89 12.86
C ASN A 227 -18.49 9.57 11.90
N LYS A 228 -18.28 9.67 10.58
CA LYS A 228 -19.26 9.28 9.55
C LYS A 228 -19.29 7.77 9.32
N VAL A 229 -18.26 7.04 9.74
CA VAL A 229 -18.17 5.58 9.56
C VAL A 229 -19.26 4.87 10.36
N PRO A 230 -19.89 3.80 9.81
CA PRO A 230 -20.89 3.01 10.52
C PRO A 230 -20.41 2.54 11.91
N GLU A 231 -21.30 2.62 12.90
CA GLU A 231 -20.98 2.30 14.30
C GLU A 231 -20.45 0.88 14.50
N ALA A 232 -20.96 -0.09 13.73
CA ALA A 232 -20.49 -1.48 13.79
C ALA A 232 -19.00 -1.61 13.46
N MET A 233 -18.50 -0.88 12.45
CA MET A 233 -17.09 -0.90 12.06
C MET A 233 -16.22 -0.18 13.10
N ARG A 234 -16.68 0.98 13.59
CA ARG A 234 -15.98 1.74 14.66
C ARG A 234 -15.87 0.94 15.96
N SER A 235 -16.91 0.20 16.34
CA SER A 235 -16.92 -0.62 17.56
C SER A 235 -15.93 -1.78 17.50
N ARG A 236 -15.73 -2.33 16.29
CA ARG A 236 -14.69 -3.34 16.06
C ARG A 236 -13.30 -2.75 16.16
N MET A 237 -13.06 -1.58 15.57
CA MET A 237 -11.77 -0.91 15.71
C MET A 237 -11.42 -0.62 17.18
N ALA A 238 -12.43 -0.27 17.98
CA ALA A 238 -12.29 -0.12 19.43
C ALA A 238 -11.86 -1.42 20.15
N SER A 239 -12.13 -2.62 19.60
CA SER A 239 -11.71 -3.88 20.23
C SER A 239 -10.21 -4.13 20.12
N PHE A 240 -9.54 -3.69 19.06
CA PHE A 240 -8.08 -3.77 18.94
C PHE A 240 -7.35 -2.93 20.01
N THR A 241 -8.06 -1.97 20.58
CA THR A 241 -7.47 -0.85 21.31
C THR A 241 -8.03 -0.68 22.71
N ASN A 242 -8.82 -1.66 23.18
CA ASN A 242 -9.51 -1.63 24.46
C ASN A 242 -10.36 -0.34 24.64
N GLY A 243 -10.97 0.14 23.56
CA GLY A 243 -11.83 1.32 23.55
C GLY A 243 -11.10 2.68 23.61
N LYS A 244 -9.77 2.67 23.66
CA LYS A 244 -8.96 3.89 23.85
C LYS A 244 -8.60 4.60 22.53
N THR A 245 -8.78 3.93 21.40
CA THR A 245 -8.33 4.44 20.10
C THR A 245 -9.49 4.61 19.14
N ARG A 246 -9.46 5.73 18.41
CA ARG A 246 -10.41 6.06 17.35
C ARG A 246 -9.76 6.07 15.96
N LEU A 247 -8.46 6.25 15.87
CA LEU A 247 -7.70 6.29 14.60
C LEU A 247 -6.44 5.45 14.72
N VAL A 248 -6.02 4.82 13.63
CA VAL A 248 -4.74 4.10 13.55
C VAL A 248 -3.84 4.86 12.60
N GLY A 249 -2.62 5.11 13.04
CA GLY A 249 -1.56 5.69 12.23
C GLY A 249 -0.42 4.71 11.95
N GLY A 250 0.32 4.95 10.87
CA GLY A 250 1.56 4.25 10.56
C GLY A 250 1.94 4.36 9.08
N SER A 251 3.14 3.88 8.74
CA SER A 251 3.63 3.88 7.36
C SER A 251 2.66 3.14 6.45
N ALA A 252 2.13 3.86 5.46
CA ALA A 252 1.21 3.35 4.45
C ALA A 252 1.87 3.36 3.07
N ASP A 253 3.19 3.29 3.04
CA ASP A 253 3.98 3.24 1.81
C ASP A 253 3.72 1.92 1.08
N THR A 254 3.65 0.79 1.79
CA THR A 254 3.27 -0.49 1.19
C THR A 254 2.00 -1.05 1.83
N VAL A 255 0.98 -1.30 1.01
CA VAL A 255 -0.28 -1.92 1.46
C VAL A 255 -0.78 -2.89 0.40
N TYR A 256 -1.28 -4.06 0.83
CA TYR A 256 -2.04 -4.95 -0.03
C TYR A 256 -3.51 -5.03 0.42
N ILE A 257 -4.42 -4.87 -0.54
CA ILE A 257 -5.87 -4.92 -0.35
C ILE A 257 -6.44 -6.07 -1.19
N PRO A 258 -7.04 -7.10 -0.56
CA PRO A 258 -7.71 -8.16 -1.31
C PRO A 258 -8.89 -7.61 -2.12
N GLY A 259 -9.03 -8.06 -3.35
CA GLY A 259 -10.03 -7.55 -4.30
C GLY A 259 -11.46 -7.68 -3.80
N ARG A 260 -11.76 -8.75 -3.05
CA ARG A 260 -13.09 -8.95 -2.43
C ARG A 260 -13.47 -7.89 -1.40
N HIS A 261 -12.48 -7.17 -0.85
CA HIS A 261 -12.69 -6.11 0.14
C HIS A 261 -12.62 -4.71 -0.47
N ARG A 262 -12.34 -4.60 -1.79
CA ARG A 262 -12.17 -3.34 -2.51
C ARG A 262 -13.32 -2.36 -2.27
N ASP A 263 -14.56 -2.80 -2.45
CA ASP A 263 -15.72 -1.90 -2.38
C ASP A 263 -15.90 -1.35 -0.97
N ASN A 264 -15.86 -2.22 0.05
CA ASN A 264 -15.91 -1.78 1.45
C ASN A 264 -14.74 -0.85 1.81
N PHE A 265 -13.52 -1.17 1.35
CA PHE A 265 -12.34 -0.33 1.55
C PHE A 265 -12.55 1.05 0.92
N MET A 266 -13.00 1.11 -0.33
CA MET A 266 -13.24 2.35 -1.06
C MET A 266 -14.35 3.19 -0.42
N ASP A 267 -15.46 2.58 -0.03
CA ASP A 267 -16.58 3.30 0.60
C ASP A 267 -16.14 4.01 1.88
N ILE A 268 -15.30 3.35 2.68
CA ILE A 268 -14.74 3.95 3.90
C ILE A 268 -13.64 4.97 3.59
N LEU A 269 -12.72 4.68 2.65
CA LEU A 269 -11.67 5.61 2.26
C LEU A 269 -12.26 6.91 1.70
N ALA A 270 -13.37 6.84 0.96
CA ALA A 270 -14.07 8.00 0.42
C ALA A 270 -14.47 9.01 1.49
N LEU A 271 -14.86 8.55 2.70
CA LEU A 271 -15.18 9.44 3.81
C LEU A 271 -13.97 10.27 4.26
N PHE A 272 -12.77 9.68 4.20
CA PHE A 272 -11.52 10.39 4.50
C PHE A 272 -11.11 11.36 3.40
N LEU A 273 -11.45 11.07 2.14
CA LEU A 273 -11.24 11.99 1.01
C LEU A 273 -12.15 13.22 1.05
N GLU A 274 -13.27 13.18 1.78
CA GLU A 274 -14.09 14.36 2.07
C GLU A 274 -13.42 15.34 3.04
N THR A 275 -12.28 14.94 3.63
CA THR A 275 -11.51 15.77 4.55
C THR A 275 -10.07 15.89 4.05
N ASN A 276 -9.28 16.64 4.78
CA ASN A 276 -7.86 16.86 4.49
C ASN A 276 -6.96 15.82 5.18
N CYS A 277 -7.51 14.65 5.52
CA CYS A 277 -6.81 13.63 6.31
C CYS A 277 -5.54 13.13 5.60
N PHE A 278 -4.47 12.92 6.35
CA PHE A 278 -3.20 12.43 5.80
C PHE A 278 -3.23 10.91 5.53
N LEU A 279 -2.58 10.45 4.45
CA LEU A 279 -2.48 9.03 4.03
C LEU A 279 -2.16 8.09 5.20
N GLU A 280 -1.12 8.40 5.98
CA GLU A 280 -0.62 7.56 7.07
C GLU A 280 -1.59 7.45 8.25
N ILE A 281 -2.73 8.14 8.20
CA ILE A 281 -3.87 7.96 9.11
C ILE A 281 -5.04 7.35 8.34
N ALA A 282 -5.40 7.92 7.20
CA ALA A 282 -6.57 7.54 6.42
C ALA A 282 -6.54 6.05 6.00
N VAL A 283 -5.44 5.60 5.38
CA VAL A 283 -5.34 4.23 4.87
C VAL A 283 -5.22 3.22 6.01
N PRO A 284 -4.32 3.38 7.00
CA PRO A 284 -4.26 2.45 8.13
C PRO A 284 -5.58 2.36 8.90
N THR A 285 -6.24 3.49 9.16
CA THR A 285 -7.55 3.51 9.82
C THR A 285 -8.60 2.77 8.98
N THR A 286 -8.65 3.02 7.67
CA THR A 286 -9.58 2.34 6.76
C THR A 286 -9.38 0.83 6.79
N ILE A 287 -8.14 0.32 6.69
CA ILE A 287 -7.86 -1.13 6.75
C ILE A 287 -8.44 -1.74 8.04
N HIS A 288 -8.18 -1.12 9.20
CA HIS A 288 -8.64 -1.64 10.49
C HIS A 288 -10.15 -1.56 10.66
N LEU A 289 -10.81 -0.60 10.00
CA LEU A 289 -12.27 -0.51 9.97
C LEU A 289 -12.91 -1.62 9.13
N VAL A 290 -12.32 -1.95 7.98
CA VAL A 290 -12.98 -2.82 6.96
C VAL A 290 -12.61 -4.30 7.04
N VAL A 291 -11.46 -4.65 7.61
CA VAL A 291 -11.09 -6.07 7.78
C VAL A 291 -12.20 -6.83 8.54
N PRO A 292 -12.55 -8.07 8.21
CA PRO A 292 -13.55 -8.82 8.96
C PRO A 292 -13.07 -9.28 10.36
N PRO A 293 -13.94 -9.45 11.38
CA PRO A 293 -13.53 -9.91 12.73
C PRO A 293 -12.79 -11.25 12.78
N ASN A 294 -13.02 -12.12 11.81
CA ASN A 294 -12.44 -13.47 11.69
C ASN A 294 -11.24 -13.53 10.73
N GLU A 295 -10.76 -12.37 10.27
CA GLU A 295 -9.60 -12.27 9.38
C GLU A 295 -8.47 -11.49 10.06
N ASP A 296 -7.27 -12.04 9.95
CA ASP A 296 -6.04 -11.37 10.39
C ASP A 296 -5.58 -10.36 9.33
N ILE A 297 -5.02 -9.23 9.75
CA ILE A 297 -4.10 -8.45 8.92
C ILE A 297 -2.74 -9.14 8.98
N LEU A 298 -2.08 -9.34 7.84
CA LEU A 298 -0.71 -9.84 7.80
C LEU A 298 0.28 -8.69 7.98
N TYR A 299 1.22 -8.88 8.90
CA TYR A 299 2.28 -7.91 9.18
C TYR A 299 3.26 -7.90 8.00
N LEU A 300 3.25 -6.80 7.25
CA LEU A 300 4.19 -6.52 6.16
C LEU A 300 5.33 -5.69 6.72
N ASP A 301 6.52 -6.28 6.85
CA ASP A 301 7.69 -5.65 7.44
C ASP A 301 8.30 -4.62 6.47
N HIS A 302 8.18 -3.35 6.84
CA HIS A 302 8.54 -2.21 6.01
C HIS A 302 9.63 -1.37 6.70
N TRP A 303 10.70 -1.03 5.98
CA TRP A 303 11.81 -0.24 6.51
C TRP A 303 12.07 1.07 5.78
N TRP A 304 12.46 2.07 6.57
CA TRP A 304 12.94 3.35 6.08
C TRP A 304 14.48 3.37 5.95
N ILE A 305 14.99 3.77 4.79
CA ILE A 305 16.38 4.10 4.51
C ILE A 305 16.54 5.58 4.85
N TRP A 306 17.05 5.87 6.04
CA TRP A 306 17.20 7.24 6.53
C TRP A 306 18.49 7.92 6.03
N GLU A 307 19.50 7.12 5.70
CA GLU A 307 20.83 7.59 5.35
C GLU A 307 21.37 6.85 4.12
N PRO A 308 22.17 7.51 3.27
CA PRO A 308 22.80 6.88 2.13
C PRO A 308 23.63 5.64 2.50
N PRO A 309 23.82 4.69 1.56
CA PRO A 309 23.30 4.74 0.19
C PRO A 309 21.81 4.38 0.10
N PHE A 310 21.06 5.01 -0.80
CA PHE A 310 19.62 4.75 -0.98
C PHE A 310 19.35 3.69 -2.07
N ASN A 311 20.22 2.71 -2.23
CA ASN A 311 20.19 1.77 -3.36
C ASN A 311 20.42 0.32 -2.91
N ALA A 312 20.62 -0.57 -3.88
CA ALA A 312 20.86 -2.01 -3.69
C ALA A 312 21.96 -2.34 -2.65
N THR A 313 22.98 -1.48 -2.53
CA THR A 313 24.09 -1.68 -1.58
C THR A 313 23.60 -1.68 -0.14
N TYR A 314 22.74 -0.72 0.23
CA TYR A 314 22.18 -0.66 1.58
C TYR A 314 21.32 -1.89 1.89
N VAL A 315 20.48 -2.27 0.94
CA VAL A 315 19.59 -3.44 1.06
C VAL A 315 20.40 -4.70 1.31
N ARG A 316 21.46 -4.93 0.51
CA ARG A 316 22.35 -6.08 0.68
C ARG A 316 23.03 -6.10 2.05
N GLN A 317 23.59 -4.97 2.49
CA GLN A 317 24.21 -4.86 3.81
C GLN A 317 23.24 -5.20 4.94
N ARG A 318 22.00 -4.68 4.89
CA ARG A 318 20.97 -5.00 5.89
C ARG A 318 20.57 -6.46 5.85
N TRP A 319 20.46 -7.06 4.67
CA TRP A 319 20.14 -8.48 4.55
C TRP A 319 21.27 -9.38 5.09
N GLU A 320 22.54 -9.03 4.85
CA GLU A 320 23.71 -9.72 5.42
C GLU A 320 23.76 -9.65 6.95
N GLU A 321 23.28 -8.54 7.53
CA GLU A 321 23.12 -8.36 8.97
C GLU A 321 21.91 -9.12 9.57
N GLY A 322 21.10 -9.78 8.73
CA GLY A 322 19.91 -10.53 9.14
C GLY A 322 18.63 -9.71 9.19
N TYR A 323 18.60 -8.52 8.57
CA TYR A 323 17.42 -7.66 8.46
C TYR A 323 16.77 -7.75 7.07
N GLU A 324 16.51 -8.98 6.62
CA GLU A 324 15.73 -9.18 5.40
C GLU A 324 14.25 -8.89 5.65
N VAL A 325 13.77 -7.76 5.13
CA VAL A 325 12.39 -7.29 5.26
C VAL A 325 11.63 -7.40 3.94
N ASP A 326 10.32 -7.13 3.98
CA ASP A 326 9.43 -7.30 2.83
C ASP A 326 9.49 -6.10 1.87
N THR A 327 9.70 -4.88 2.40
CA THR A 327 9.88 -3.66 1.58
C THR A 327 10.81 -2.62 2.21
N PHE A 328 11.44 -1.80 1.37
CA PHE A 328 12.22 -0.63 1.79
C PHE A 328 11.76 0.63 1.09
N HIS A 329 11.66 1.74 1.80
CA HIS A 329 11.51 3.11 1.29
C HIS A 329 12.57 3.96 1.98
N THR A 330 13.14 5.07 1.53
CA THR A 330 13.10 5.75 0.25
C THR A 330 14.21 5.20 -0.63
N PHE A 331 13.89 4.24 -1.50
CA PHE A 331 14.82 3.63 -2.45
C PHE A 331 14.95 4.48 -3.73
N HIS A 332 16.16 4.71 -4.19
CA HIS A 332 16.47 5.49 -5.38
C HIS A 332 16.91 4.58 -6.53
N TRP A 333 16.13 4.57 -7.60
CA TRP A 333 16.44 3.83 -8.84
C TRP A 333 17.51 4.51 -9.69
N GLY A 334 17.63 5.83 -9.58
CA GLY A 334 18.66 6.64 -10.25
C GLY A 334 19.60 7.32 -9.27
N GLU A 335 20.42 8.23 -9.79
CA GLU A 335 21.34 9.08 -9.03
C GLU A 335 21.28 10.52 -9.56
N LYS A 336 21.70 11.50 -8.74
CA LYS A 336 21.87 12.88 -9.20
C LYS A 336 23.23 13.03 -9.86
N ASP A 337 23.24 13.60 -11.06
CA ASP A 337 24.50 13.99 -11.71
C ASP A 337 25.13 15.23 -11.05
N GLU A 338 26.29 15.67 -11.56
CA GLU A 338 27.01 16.85 -11.07
C GLU A 338 26.19 18.15 -11.11
N SER A 339 25.14 18.20 -11.95
CA SER A 339 24.21 19.33 -12.04
C SER A 339 23.01 19.21 -11.10
N GLY A 340 22.94 18.14 -10.32
CA GLY A 340 21.84 17.85 -9.40
C GLY A 340 20.61 17.25 -10.08
N VAL A 341 20.69 16.93 -11.38
CA VAL A 341 19.59 16.34 -12.16
C VAL A 341 19.58 14.84 -11.96
N TRP A 342 18.41 14.28 -11.69
CA TRP A 342 18.23 12.84 -11.57
C TRP A 342 18.40 12.16 -12.92
N ARG A 343 19.27 11.15 -12.97
CA ARG A 343 19.46 10.27 -14.11
C ARG A 343 19.33 8.83 -13.68
N GLY A 344 18.90 8.03 -14.63
CA GLY A 344 18.83 6.61 -14.49
C GLY A 344 20.19 5.95 -14.35
N ASN A 345 20.26 4.89 -13.54
CA ASN A 345 21.42 4.02 -13.48
C ASN A 345 21.00 2.59 -13.83
N HIS A 346 21.33 2.12 -15.04
CA HIS A 346 20.99 0.76 -15.49
C HIS A 346 21.65 -0.32 -14.62
N ASP A 347 22.79 -0.03 -13.98
CA ASP A 347 23.46 -1.01 -13.12
C ASP A 347 22.59 -1.35 -11.89
N HIS A 348 21.74 -0.40 -11.43
CA HIS A 348 20.80 -0.66 -10.35
C HIS A 348 19.72 -1.70 -10.73
N VAL A 349 19.29 -1.77 -12.00
CA VAL A 349 18.32 -2.79 -12.43
C VAL A 349 18.91 -4.18 -12.31
N ALA A 350 20.11 -4.40 -12.85
CA ALA A 350 20.77 -5.69 -12.79
C ALA A 350 21.04 -6.10 -11.34
N ASP A 351 21.46 -5.15 -10.50
CA ASP A 351 21.67 -5.37 -9.07
C ASP A 351 20.38 -5.77 -8.34
N ILE A 352 19.26 -5.09 -8.61
CA ILE A 352 17.98 -5.46 -8.00
C ILE A 352 17.50 -6.82 -8.49
N GLN A 353 17.59 -7.12 -9.79
CA GLN A 353 17.25 -8.44 -10.31
C GLN A 353 18.10 -9.54 -9.65
N HIS A 354 19.39 -9.28 -9.41
CA HIS A 354 20.24 -10.19 -8.67
C HIS A 354 19.79 -10.35 -7.21
N LEU A 355 19.49 -9.24 -6.52
CA LEU A 355 18.97 -9.26 -5.16
C LEU A 355 17.66 -10.06 -5.02
N GLN A 356 16.73 -9.94 -5.99
CA GLN A 356 15.51 -10.75 -6.00
C GLN A 356 15.82 -12.24 -6.11
N LYS A 357 16.78 -12.64 -6.97
CA LYS A 357 17.21 -14.03 -7.10
C LYS A 357 17.88 -14.54 -5.83
N GLU A 358 18.73 -13.73 -5.20
CA GLU A 358 19.38 -14.06 -3.93
C GLU A 358 18.34 -14.25 -2.81
N SER A 359 17.38 -13.34 -2.70
CA SER A 359 16.27 -13.49 -1.74
C SER A 359 15.47 -14.75 -2.05
N ALA A 360 15.12 -15.04 -3.30
CA ALA A 360 14.40 -16.26 -3.66
C ALA A 360 15.12 -17.53 -3.21
N MET A 361 16.42 -17.63 -3.48
CA MET A 361 17.24 -18.75 -3.02
C MET A 361 17.20 -18.90 -1.50
N ARG A 362 17.31 -17.78 -0.76
CA ARG A 362 17.22 -17.76 0.70
C ARG A 362 15.82 -18.14 1.22
N GLN A 363 14.76 -17.70 0.55
CA GLN A 363 13.38 -18.04 0.90
C GLN A 363 12.99 -19.47 0.47
N GLY A 364 13.85 -20.19 -0.26
CA GLY A 364 13.53 -21.50 -0.83
C GLY A 364 12.50 -21.43 -1.96
N ILE A 365 12.41 -20.29 -2.64
CA ILE A 365 11.53 -20.03 -3.76
C ILE A 365 12.32 -20.20 -5.06
N HIS A 366 11.76 -20.94 -6.01
CA HIS A 366 12.29 -21.00 -7.37
C HIS A 366 11.64 -19.90 -8.20
N LEU A 367 12.46 -18.90 -8.57
CA LEU A 367 12.18 -17.98 -9.65
C LEU A 367 12.86 -18.57 -10.89
N ASP A 368 12.06 -19.09 -11.82
CA ASP A 368 12.55 -19.73 -13.06
C ASP A 368 13.08 -18.70 -14.07
#